data_AF-A0A537CUE2-F1
#
_entry.id   AF-A0A537CUE2-F1
#
_cell.length_a   1.000
_cell.length_b   1.000
_cell.length_c   1.000
_cell.angle_alpha   90.00
_cell.angle_beta   90.00
_cell.angle_gamma   90.00
#
_symmetry.space_group_name_H-M   'P 1'
#
loop_
_entity.id
_entity.type
_entity.pdbx_description
1 polymer ?
#
loop_
_entity_poly.entity_id
_entity_poly.type
_entity_poly.pdbx_seq_one_letter_code
_entity_poly.pdbx_strand_id
1 'polypeptide(L)' 'MATRKRTRRKPTWERAYRGHVLWLGKARLGRVTLADRGRYTWEAAGRTGAVDDLAKAKQAVEIAVATADKQLDLFR' A
#
# COMPACT_ATOMS: atom_id res chain seq x y z
N MET A 1 3.85 -22.68 25.91
CA MET A 1 3.77 -22.39 24.46
C MET A 1 4.35 -21.00 24.22
N ALA A 2 5.56 -20.88 23.65
CA ALA A 2 6.14 -19.59 23.34
C ALA A 2 5.41 -18.98 22.14
N THR A 3 4.61 -17.95 22.36
CA THR A 3 4.03 -17.15 21.28
C THR A 3 5.18 -16.47 20.54
N ARG A 4 5.62 -17.05 19.42
CA ARG A 4 6.59 -16.41 18.52
C ARG A 4 6.00 -15.05 18.17
N LYS A 5 6.57 -13.97 18.73
CA LYS A 5 6.27 -12.60 18.30
C LYS A 5 6.53 -12.57 16.79
N ARG A 6 5.49 -12.62 15.96
CA ARG A 6 5.61 -12.36 14.52
C ARG A 6 6.21 -10.97 14.43
N THR A 7 7.50 -10.89 14.13
CA THR A 7 8.16 -9.64 13.78
C THR A 7 7.36 -9.10 12.60
N ARG A 8 6.49 -8.12 12.88
CA ARG A 8 5.73 -7.42 11.86
C ARG A 8 6.77 -6.76 10.97
N ARG A 9 7.01 -7.37 9.81
CA ARG A 9 7.93 -6.82 8.81
C ARG A 9 7.44 -5.41 8.51
N LYS A 10 8.36 -4.45 8.46
CA LYS A 10 7.98 -3.09 8.09
C LYS A 10 7.64 -3.09 6.60
N PRO A 11 6.54 -2.46 6.18
CA PRO A 11 6.30 -2.20 4.77
C PRO A 11 7.47 -1.41 4.18
N THR A 12 7.90 -1.77 2.98
CA THR A 12 9.00 -1.10 2.27
C THR A 12 8.53 -0.61 0.92
N TRP A 13 8.84 0.65 0.62
CA TRP A 13 8.62 1.22 -0.71
C TRP A 13 9.77 0.82 -1.63
N GLU A 14 9.42 0.19 -2.75
CA GLU A 14 10.33 -0.10 -3.84
C GLU A 14 10.02 0.82 -5.02
N ARG A 15 11.06 1.33 -5.69
CA ARG A 15 10.89 2.18 -6.88
C ARG A 15 10.76 1.29 -8.11
N ALA A 16 9.69 1.51 -8.88
CA ALA A 16 9.44 0.84 -10.16
C ALA A 16 9.55 1.84 -11.32
N TYR A 17 9.50 1.35 -12.56
CA TYR A 17 9.45 2.22 -13.74
C TYR A 17 8.18 3.10 -13.68
N ARG A 18 8.39 4.43 -13.67
CA ARG A 18 7.32 5.44 -13.54
C ARG A 18 6.38 5.19 -12.34
N GLY A 19 6.86 4.59 -11.26
CA GLY A 19 6.02 4.26 -10.11
C GLY A 19 6.77 3.82 -8.86
N HIS A 20 6.00 3.49 -7.83
CA HIS A 20 6.47 2.92 -6.57
C HIS A 20 5.53 1.81 -6.13
N VAL A 21 6.06 0.76 -5.51
CA VAL A 21 5.28 -0.37 -5.01
C VAL A 21 5.56 -0.52 -3.52
N LEU A 22 4.50 -0.69 -2.72
CA LEU A 22 4.61 -0.98 -1.30
C LEU A 22 4.60 -2.49 -1.11
N TRP A 23 5.68 -3.02 -0.53
CA TRP A 23 5.85 -4.43 -0.25
C TRP A 23 5.83 -4.72 1.24
N LEU A 24 5.30 -5.88 1.62
CA LEU A 24 5.44 -6.47 2.95
C LEU A 24 5.98 -7.90 2.80
N GLY A 25 7.31 -8.03 2.92
CA GLY A 25 7.97 -9.30 2.61
C GLY A 25 7.83 -9.64 1.13
N LYS A 26 7.02 -10.64 0.79
CA LYS A 26 6.73 -11.03 -0.61
C LYS A 26 5.34 -10.58 -1.09
N ALA A 27 4.55 -9.96 -0.22
CA ALA A 27 3.20 -9.53 -0.54
C ALA A 27 3.19 -8.08 -1.04
N ARG A 28 2.55 -7.84 -2.19
CA ARG A 28 2.32 -6.50 -2.73
C ARG A 28 1.11 -5.89 -2.02
N LEU A 29 1.32 -4.82 -1.25
CA LEU A 29 0.27 -4.13 -0.51
C LEU A 29 -0.42 -3.03 -1.32
N GLY A 30 0.35 -2.35 -2.16
CA GLY A 30 -0.16 -1.30 -3.03
C GLY A 30 0.86 -0.82 -4.04
N ARG A 31 0.41 -0.02 -5.00
CA ARG A 31 1.25 0.61 -6.01
C ARG A 31 0.83 2.05 -6.25
N VAL A 32 1.78 2.86 -6.64
CA VAL A 32 1.64 4.22 -7.12
C VAL A 32 2.26 4.27 -8.51
N THR A 33 1.52 4.79 -9.47
CA THR A 33 1.96 4.91 -10.86
C THR A 33 1.76 6.36 -11.30
N LEU A 34 2.77 6.93 -11.92
CA LEU A 34 2.65 8.22 -12.59
C LEU A 34 1.79 8.00 -13.84
N ALA A 35 0.62 8.62 -13.89
CA ALA A 35 -0.30 8.52 -15.00
C ALA A 35 0.10 9.51 -16.11
N ASP A 36 -0.26 10.80 -15.94
CA ASP A 36 0.01 11.82 -16.93
C ASP A 36 0.06 13.22 -16.31
N ARG A 37 0.84 14.15 -16.89
CA ARG A 37 0.96 15.56 -16.45
C ARG A 37 1.19 15.77 -14.94
N GLY A 38 1.99 14.90 -14.31
CA GLY A 38 2.29 15.00 -12.87
C GLY A 38 1.21 14.42 -11.94
N ARG A 39 0.17 13.80 -12.48
CA ARG A 39 -0.85 13.08 -11.71
C ARG A 39 -0.42 11.66 -11.41
N TYR A 40 -0.59 11.24 -10.17
CA TYR A 40 -0.29 9.91 -9.66
C TYR A 40 -1.57 9.14 -9.39
N THR A 41 -1.70 7.99 -10.03
CA THR A 41 -2.72 7.00 -9.69
C THR A 41 -2.18 6.04 -8.65
N TRP A 42 -3.00 5.62 -7.70
CA TRP A 42 -2.62 4.66 -6.69
C TRP A 42 -3.66 3.56 -6.55
N GLU A 43 -3.21 2.39 -6.12
CA GLU A 43 -4.04 1.21 -5.90
C GLU A 43 -3.55 0.48 -4.66
N ALA A 44 -4.46 0.18 -3.74
CA ALA A 44 -4.17 -0.57 -2.52
C ALA A 44 -5.44 -1.15 -1.92
N ALA A 45 -5.36 -2.39 -1.41
CA ALA A 45 -6.44 -3.06 -0.71
C ALA A 45 -7.84 -2.97 -1.40
N GLY A 46 -7.86 -3.22 -2.72
CA GLY A 46 -9.09 -3.16 -3.53
C GLY A 46 -9.62 -1.75 -3.82
N ARG A 47 -8.91 -0.70 -3.39
CA ARG A 47 -9.25 0.70 -3.66
C ARG A 47 -8.26 1.30 -4.66
N THR A 48 -8.75 2.23 -5.46
CA THR A 48 -7.96 3.00 -6.42
C THR A 48 -8.29 4.49 -6.30
N GLY A 49 -7.31 5.34 -6.57
CA GLY A 49 -7.52 6.79 -6.63
C GLY A 49 -6.46 7.51 -7.45
N ALA A 50 -6.64 8.82 -7.63
CA ALA A 50 -5.69 9.67 -8.32
C ALA A 50 -5.47 10.96 -7.52
N VAL A 51 -4.23 11.42 -7.48
CA VAL A 51 -3.82 12.65 -6.78
C VAL A 51 -2.69 13.33 -7.56
N ASP A 52 -2.56 14.64 -7.42
CA ASP A 52 -1.58 15.41 -8.19
C ASP A 52 -0.19 15.46 -7.51
N ASP A 53 0.02 14.70 -6.43
CA ASP A 53 1.26 14.67 -5.66
C ASP A 53 1.66 13.24 -5.25
N LEU A 54 2.97 12.95 -5.34
CA LEU A 54 3.52 11.63 -5.05
C LEU A 54 3.41 11.28 -3.56
N ALA A 55 3.67 12.24 -2.67
CA ALA A 55 3.62 11.99 -1.23
C ALA A 55 2.18 11.70 -0.79
N LYS A 56 1.21 12.45 -1.32
CA LYS A 56 -0.23 12.17 -1.12
C LYS A 56 -0.62 10.78 -1.64
N ALA A 57 -0.08 10.36 -2.78
CA ALA A 57 -0.39 9.04 -3.35
C ALA A 57 0.12 7.91 -2.45
N LYS A 58 1.37 8.04 -1.95
CA LYS A 58 1.95 7.09 -1.00
C LYS A 58 1.16 7.03 0.31
N GLN A 59 0.79 8.19 0.84
CA GLN A 59 -0.02 8.28 2.05
C GLN A 59 -1.40 7.62 1.88
N ALA A 60 -2.05 7.82 0.73
CA ALA A 60 -3.33 7.19 0.43
C ALA A 60 -3.25 5.66 0.37
N VAL A 61 -2.16 5.12 -0.21
CA VAL A 61 -1.85 3.68 -0.17
C VAL A 61 -1.69 3.19 1.27
N GLU A 62 -0.92 3.90 2.09
CA GLU A 62 -0.69 3.52 3.49
C GLU A 62 -1.98 3.52 4.30
N ILE A 63 -2.84 4.53 4.12
CA ILE A 63 -4.17 4.59 4.76
C ILE A 63 -5.03 3.42 4.31
N ALA A 64 -5.14 3.17 3.00
CA ALA A 64 -5.97 2.09 2.47
C ALA A 64 -5.52 0.71 2.97
N VAL A 65 -4.21 0.47 3.07
CA VAL A 65 -3.64 -0.74 3.65
C VAL A 65 -3.96 -0.84 5.14
N ALA A 66 -3.78 0.24 5.91
CA ALA A 66 -4.05 0.22 7.34
C ALA A 66 -5.55 0.02 7.65
N THR A 67 -6.44 0.57 6.84
CA THR A 67 -7.88 0.36 6.96
C THR A 67 -8.25 -1.08 6.64
N ALA A 68 -7.64 -1.69 5.62
CA ALA A 68 -7.91 -3.08 5.25
C ALA A 68 -7.35 -4.09 6.26
N ASP A 69 -6.17 -3.84 6.82
CA ASP A 69 -5.61 -4.67 7.91
C ASP A 69 -6.50 -4.65 9.17
N LYS A 70 -7.17 -3.52 9.44
CA LYS A 70 -8.14 -3.39 10.53
C LYS A 70 -9.51 -3.98 10.22
N GLN A 71 -9.81 -4.30 8.97
CA GLN A 71 -11.10 -4.88 8.61
C GLN A 71 -11.14 -6.33 9.10
N LEU A 72 -11.85 -6.54 10.21
CA LEU A 72 -12.13 -7.86 10.78
C LEU A 72 -12.85 -8.74 9.75
N ASP A 73 -12.54 -10.03 9.74
CA ASP A 73 -13.26 -11.01 8.93
C ASP A 73 -14.73 -11.01 9.39
N LEU A 74 -15.61 -10.45 8.55
CA LEU A 74 -17.04 -10.29 8.86
C LEU A 74 -17.83 -11.58 8.65
N PHE A 75 -17.22 -12.64 8.12
CA PHE A 75 -17.86 -13.92 7.85
C PHE A 75 -17.01 -15.06 8.42
N ARG A 76 -17.57 -15.77 9.40
CA ARG A 76 -17.09 -17.05 9.91
C ARG A 76 -18.10 -18.13 9.56
#